data_AF-A0A936PKP8-F1
#
_entry.id   AF-A0A936PKP8-F1
#
_cell.length_a   1.000
_cell.length_b   1.000
_cell.length_c   1.000
_cell.angle_alpha   90.00
_cell.angle_beta   90.00
_cell.angle_gamma   90.00
#
_symmetry.space_group_name_H-M   'P 1'
#
loop_
_entity.id
_entity.type
_entity.pdbx_description
1 polymer ?
#
loop_
_entity_poly.entity_id
_entity_poly.type
_entity_poly.pdbx_seq_one_letter_code
_entity_poly.pdbx_strand_id
1 'polypeptide(L)'
;MRRLVRPVAAILSFLTLPLVGGCNQYELFRLAGYQQESFSNKADVVFVVDNSNSMEDEAEDLALNFDSFINNLTSADGSGVQTDDLADAVNNYITYVTDRGRILDYQLSITTTSVEPQYKSDGSQVPGGYGALVGTGVVTDDEADVAGTFRANLLCEATCWSEATMPSDPGYECGTPPDQVTQEFLDCECGFEAWENNCGAGNEEHLEAIHLAMCRMVENPPESCLDGTTLFTEADIGSNSELVRENGTLIFVVVSDEGDGSRRMTSGDNDPAVYLDLFAEFGLRYRVAVIGPAYDPDTSDFSCNSGGATTWGSVRLRSVAEATGGFYNPIAEQGSGGDCENSDFSVHLDDLGALLQALQTSFPLQAVPDVATIIVYINGEAVPAAAVDEAMLEETGLTEYSDGWSYDPATNAIEFHGTYVPDYNSDVQIYYRPLEGNPRTLPF
;
A
#
# COMPACT_ATOMS: atom_id res chain seq x y z
N MET A 1 27.08 58.64 84.65
CA MET A 1 27.62 57.36 84.17
C MET A 1 27.89 57.47 82.68
N ARG A 2 29.16 57.47 82.29
CA ARG A 2 29.64 57.42 80.89
C ARG A 2 29.77 55.96 80.45
N ARG A 3 29.39 55.62 79.22
CA ARG A 3 29.94 54.55 78.36
C ARG A 3 29.35 54.75 76.96
N LEU A 4 30.12 55.18 75.96
CA LEU A 4 31.10 54.46 75.12
C LEU A 4 30.45 53.83 73.88
N VAL A 5 30.77 54.46 72.76
CA VAL A 5 30.55 54.11 71.35
C VAL A 5 31.27 52.81 70.97
N ARG A 6 30.66 51.98 70.12
CA ARG A 6 31.37 51.18 69.09
C ARG A 6 30.48 51.02 67.84
N PRO A 7 31.04 51.16 66.61
CA PRO A 7 30.35 50.87 65.37
C PRO A 7 30.54 49.39 64.99
N VAL A 8 29.51 48.76 64.42
CA VAL A 8 29.62 47.43 63.79
C VAL A 8 29.64 47.64 62.28
N ALA A 9 30.72 47.15 61.67
CA ALA A 9 31.03 47.23 60.27
C ALA A 9 30.12 46.34 59.43
N ALA A 10 29.79 46.83 58.25
CA ALA A 10 29.13 46.12 57.17
C ALA A 10 30.02 44.98 56.64
N ILE A 11 29.44 43.79 56.51
CA ILE A 11 29.97 42.71 55.66
C ILE A 11 28.85 42.37 54.67
N LEU A 12 28.89 43.03 53.52
CA LEU A 12 28.05 42.74 52.37
C LEU A 12 28.66 41.52 51.67
N SER A 13 28.18 40.32 52.01
CA SER A 13 28.56 39.09 51.31
C SER A 13 27.86 39.07 49.95
N PHE A 14 28.60 39.42 48.90
CA PHE A 14 28.25 39.12 47.51
C PHE A 14 28.30 37.59 47.33
N LEU A 15 27.14 36.93 47.45
CA LEU A 15 26.96 35.57 47.00
C LEU A 15 26.97 35.61 45.46
N THR A 16 28.13 35.30 44.90
CA THR A 16 28.34 35.08 43.48
C THR A 16 27.61 33.79 43.10
N LEU A 17 26.43 33.93 42.46
CA LEU A 17 25.75 32.84 41.78
C LEU A 17 26.65 32.37 40.62
N PRO A 18 27.16 31.12 40.62
CA PRO A 18 27.84 30.59 39.46
C PRO A 18 26.78 30.29 38.40
N LEU A 19 26.87 31.02 37.29
CA LEU A 19 26.58 30.58 35.92
C LEU A 19 25.71 29.31 35.82
N VAL A 20 24.39 29.50 35.69
CA VAL A 20 23.56 28.62 34.86
C VAL A 20 23.95 28.91 33.41
N GLY A 21 25.17 28.51 33.05
CA GLY A 21 25.75 28.68 31.73
C GLY A 21 25.37 27.48 30.88
N GLY A 22 24.29 27.65 30.10
CA GLY A 22 24.06 26.88 28.88
C GLY A 22 23.56 25.46 29.08
N CYS A 23 22.33 25.28 29.58
CA CYS A 23 21.50 24.25 28.96
C CYS A 23 21.27 24.72 27.52
N ASN A 24 22.14 24.29 26.62
CA ASN A 24 21.99 24.55 25.20
C ASN A 24 20.61 24.00 24.81
N GLN A 25 19.71 24.83 24.31
CA GLN A 25 18.35 24.39 23.95
C GLN A 25 18.37 23.19 22.99
N TYR A 26 19.48 23.00 22.27
CA TYR A 26 19.79 21.81 21.47
C TYR A 26 19.89 20.50 22.25
N GLU A 27 20.40 20.47 23.49
CA GLU A 27 20.43 19.22 24.29
C GLU A 27 19.05 18.83 24.82
N LEU A 28 18.18 19.81 25.13
CA LEU A 28 16.82 19.50 25.57
C LEU A 28 15.99 18.92 24.43
N PHE A 29 16.21 19.36 23.18
CA PHE A 29 15.62 18.74 21.98
C PHE A 29 16.13 17.31 21.73
N ARG A 30 17.40 17.02 22.03
CA ARG A 30 17.94 15.65 21.99
C ARG A 30 17.28 14.72 23.02
N LEU A 31 16.86 15.24 24.18
CA LEU A 31 16.21 14.47 25.24
C LEU A 31 14.69 14.35 25.09
N ALA A 32 14.04 15.32 24.45
CA ALA A 32 12.59 15.33 24.19
C ALA A 32 12.23 14.91 22.75
N GLY A 33 13.17 14.29 22.03
CA GLY A 33 13.02 13.91 20.63
C GLY A 33 11.73 13.11 20.39
N TYR A 34 11.07 13.38 19.27
CA TYR A 34 9.86 12.66 18.87
C TYR A 34 10.15 11.16 18.84
N GLN A 35 9.30 10.39 19.51
CA GLN A 35 9.32 8.94 19.43
C GLN A 35 8.73 8.55 18.08
N GLN A 36 9.58 7.97 17.23
CA GLN A 36 9.20 7.38 15.96
C GLN A 36 8.18 6.26 16.20
N GLU A 37 7.22 6.08 15.29
CA GLU A 37 6.43 4.86 15.28
C GLU A 37 7.35 3.66 15.10
N SER A 38 7.07 2.57 15.82
CA SER A 38 7.84 1.34 15.65
C SER A 38 7.77 0.89 14.19
N PHE A 39 8.93 0.58 13.61
CA PHE A 39 9.00 -0.05 12.31
C PHE A 39 8.10 -1.29 12.25
N SER A 40 7.44 -1.48 11.12
CA SER A 40 6.60 -2.63 10.88
C SER A 40 6.62 -2.98 9.40
N ASN A 41 6.90 -4.25 9.14
CA ASN A 41 6.94 -4.89 7.84
C ASN A 41 5.56 -5.48 7.44
N LYS A 42 4.51 -5.09 8.16
CA LYS A 42 3.16 -5.59 7.92
C LYS A 42 2.56 -4.86 6.73
N ALA A 43 2.20 -5.62 5.70
CA ALA A 43 1.51 -5.10 4.53
C ALA A 43 0.13 -5.76 4.42
N ASP A 44 -0.91 -4.95 4.41
CA ASP A 44 -2.29 -5.40 4.25
C ASP A 44 -2.71 -5.05 2.83
N VAL A 45 -2.75 -6.02 1.92
CA VAL A 45 -3.01 -5.78 0.49
C VAL A 45 -4.45 -6.12 0.16
N VAL A 46 -5.20 -5.15 -0.34
CA VAL A 46 -6.59 -5.30 -0.76
C VAL A 46 -6.70 -5.03 -2.25
N PHE A 47 -6.99 -6.08 -3.02
CA PHE A 47 -7.30 -5.95 -4.43
C PHE A 47 -8.73 -5.42 -4.57
N VAL A 48 -8.89 -4.35 -5.32
CA VAL A 48 -10.18 -3.74 -5.66
C VAL A 48 -10.41 -4.07 -7.13
N VAL A 49 -11.12 -5.17 -7.36
CA VAL A 49 -11.29 -5.77 -8.68
C VAL A 49 -12.57 -5.28 -9.31
N ASP A 50 -12.45 -4.77 -10.52
CA ASP A 50 -13.57 -4.51 -11.41
C ASP A 50 -14.30 -5.82 -11.73
N ASN A 51 -15.59 -5.89 -11.35
CA ASN A 51 -16.42 -7.07 -11.54
C ASN A 51 -17.42 -6.92 -12.69
N SER A 52 -17.01 -6.22 -13.76
CA SER A 52 -17.70 -6.17 -15.04
C SER A 52 -17.39 -7.40 -15.92
N ASN A 53 -18.21 -7.63 -16.96
CA ASN A 53 -17.98 -8.75 -17.90
C ASN A 53 -16.79 -8.50 -18.85
N SER A 54 -16.29 -7.26 -18.96
CA SER A 54 -15.15 -6.97 -19.84
C SER A 54 -13.82 -7.42 -19.24
N MET A 55 -13.79 -7.72 -17.94
CA MET A 55 -12.61 -8.14 -17.18
C MET A 55 -12.35 -9.66 -17.22
N GLU A 56 -13.08 -10.44 -18.03
CA GLU A 56 -12.93 -11.91 -18.08
C GLU A 56 -11.48 -12.32 -18.38
N ASP A 57 -10.90 -11.76 -19.45
CA ASP A 57 -9.55 -12.12 -19.91
C ASP A 57 -8.48 -11.62 -18.90
N GLU A 58 -8.62 -10.41 -18.38
CA GLU A 58 -7.69 -9.82 -17.40
C GLU A 58 -7.71 -10.56 -16.05
N ALA A 59 -8.89 -11.01 -15.61
CA ALA A 59 -9.03 -11.80 -14.39
C ALA A 59 -8.43 -13.20 -14.53
N GLU A 60 -8.58 -13.82 -15.71
CA GLU A 60 -7.90 -15.07 -16.06
C GLU A 60 -6.38 -14.89 -15.99
N ASP A 61 -5.83 -13.86 -16.64
CA ASP A 61 -4.39 -13.61 -16.66
C ASP A 61 -3.85 -13.30 -15.25
N LEU A 62 -4.56 -12.49 -14.45
CA LEU A 62 -4.20 -12.24 -13.06
C LEU A 62 -4.17 -13.55 -12.26
N ALA A 63 -5.19 -14.41 -12.41
CA ALA A 63 -5.29 -15.67 -11.68
C ALA A 63 -4.18 -16.67 -12.05
N LEU A 64 -3.87 -16.81 -13.35
CA LEU A 64 -2.85 -17.74 -13.85
C LEU A 64 -1.43 -17.30 -13.47
N ASN A 65 -1.19 -15.98 -13.37
CA ASN A 65 0.11 -15.45 -12.98
C ASN A 65 0.29 -15.27 -11.46
N PHE A 66 -0.79 -15.37 -10.67
CA PHE A 66 -0.73 -15.12 -9.24
C PHE A 66 0.13 -16.13 -8.47
N ASP A 67 0.13 -17.40 -8.90
CA ASP A 67 1.01 -18.42 -8.31
C ASP A 67 2.48 -18.00 -8.41
N SER A 68 2.89 -17.45 -9.56
CA SER A 68 4.25 -16.93 -9.77
C SER A 68 4.55 -15.76 -8.85
N PHE A 69 3.60 -14.86 -8.64
CA PHE A 69 3.75 -13.74 -7.70
C PHE A 69 3.91 -14.20 -6.26
N ILE A 70 3.06 -15.11 -5.77
CA ILE A 70 3.19 -15.66 -4.41
C ILE A 70 4.50 -16.41 -4.28
N ASN A 71 4.91 -17.16 -5.30
CA ASN A 71 6.23 -17.79 -5.32
C ASN A 71 7.34 -16.73 -5.31
N ASN A 72 7.24 -15.60 -6.00
CA ASN A 72 8.24 -14.54 -5.96
C ASN A 72 8.27 -13.83 -4.59
N LEU A 73 7.12 -13.62 -3.95
CA LEU A 73 7.03 -13.05 -2.60
C LEU A 73 7.57 -14.01 -1.53
N THR A 74 7.33 -15.31 -1.66
CA THR A 74 7.67 -16.32 -0.65
C THR A 74 8.99 -17.03 -0.90
N SER A 75 9.47 -17.08 -2.14
CA SER A 75 10.72 -17.73 -2.49
C SER A 75 11.90 -16.90 -2.00
N ALA A 76 12.84 -17.62 -1.39
CA ALA A 76 14.17 -17.13 -1.03
C ALA A 76 15.03 -16.73 -2.26
N ASP A 77 14.54 -16.97 -3.48
CA ASP A 77 15.33 -16.91 -4.71
C ASP A 77 14.96 -15.71 -5.60
N GLY A 78 14.07 -14.81 -5.15
CA GLY A 78 13.73 -13.56 -5.86
C GLY A 78 14.93 -12.64 -6.12
N SER A 79 16.06 -12.84 -5.42
CA SER A 79 17.38 -12.36 -5.86
C SER A 79 18.20 -13.53 -6.42
N GLY A 80 18.03 -13.82 -7.71
CA GLY A 80 18.67 -14.98 -8.33
C GLY A 80 20.19 -15.04 -8.13
N VAL A 81 20.65 -15.95 -7.26
CA VAL A 81 22.03 -16.44 -7.23
C VAL A 81 22.01 -17.96 -6.97
N GLN A 82 22.05 -18.75 -8.03
CA GLN A 82 22.27 -20.21 -7.92
C GLN A 82 23.67 -20.50 -7.36
N THR A 83 23.78 -21.40 -6.38
CA THR A 83 25.07 -21.90 -5.88
C THR A 83 25.01 -23.39 -5.51
N ASP A 84 26.11 -24.12 -5.79
CA ASP A 84 26.19 -25.58 -5.93
C ASP A 84 27.18 -26.26 -4.93
N ASP A 85 27.67 -25.60 -3.86
CA ASP A 85 28.73 -26.15 -2.98
C ASP A 85 28.56 -25.85 -1.47
N LEU A 86 29.29 -26.56 -0.61
CA LEU A 86 29.24 -26.48 0.85
C LEU A 86 29.74 -25.12 1.43
N ALA A 87 30.31 -24.26 0.59
CA ALA A 87 30.53 -22.84 0.92
C ALA A 87 29.19 -22.08 1.07
N ASP A 88 28.11 -22.63 0.51
CA ASP A 88 26.79 -22.02 0.48
C ASP A 88 26.00 -22.21 1.77
N ALA A 89 26.52 -22.92 2.77
CA ALA A 89 25.92 -22.91 4.10
C ALA A 89 26.17 -21.58 4.84
N VAL A 90 27.26 -20.87 4.52
CA VAL A 90 27.54 -19.51 5.01
C VAL A 90 26.84 -18.49 4.12
N ASN A 91 26.75 -18.72 2.80
CA ASN A 91 25.87 -17.92 1.95
C ASN A 91 24.40 -18.09 2.38
N ASN A 92 23.90 -19.26 2.75
CA ASN A 92 22.54 -19.43 3.29
C ASN A 92 22.28 -18.63 4.57
N TYR A 93 23.30 -18.37 5.40
CA TYR A 93 23.17 -17.45 6.53
C TYR A 93 23.21 -15.98 6.09
N ILE A 94 23.94 -15.65 5.01
CA ILE A 94 23.95 -14.33 4.38
C ILE A 94 22.64 -14.10 3.63
N THR A 95 22.20 -15.01 2.76
CA THR A 95 20.88 -15.15 2.14
C THR A 95 19.77 -15.07 3.18
N TYR A 96 19.87 -15.72 4.34
CA TYR A 96 18.89 -15.53 5.43
C TYR A 96 18.86 -14.10 6.03
N VAL A 97 19.95 -13.34 5.91
CA VAL A 97 20.07 -11.94 6.34
C VAL A 97 19.78 -10.96 5.19
N THR A 98 19.92 -11.37 3.92
CA THR A 98 19.63 -10.59 2.71
C THR A 98 18.26 -10.90 2.09
N ASP A 99 17.60 -12.01 2.44
CA ASP A 99 16.24 -12.41 2.02
C ASP A 99 15.21 -11.64 2.83
N ARG A 100 15.06 -10.36 2.49
CA ARG A 100 14.05 -9.49 3.08
C ARG A 100 12.64 -9.77 2.57
N GLY A 101 12.50 -10.52 1.47
CA GLY A 101 11.21 -10.98 0.92
C GLY A 101 10.47 -11.96 1.85
N ARG A 102 11.19 -12.85 2.55
CA ARG A 102 10.64 -13.72 3.60
C ARG A 102 10.20 -12.99 4.87
N ILE A 103 10.40 -11.67 4.92
CA ILE A 103 10.11 -10.81 6.07
C ILE A 103 9.11 -9.73 5.64
N LEU A 104 8.25 -10.02 4.68
CA LEU A 104 7.02 -9.27 4.52
C LEU A 104 5.91 -10.05 5.23
N ASP A 105 5.40 -9.50 6.33
CA ASP A 105 4.25 -10.08 7.04
C ASP A 105 3.01 -9.57 6.30
N TYR A 106 2.57 -10.30 5.27
CA TYR A 106 1.50 -9.82 4.38
C TYR A 106 0.16 -10.51 4.63
N GLN A 107 -0.90 -9.77 4.33
CA GLN A 107 -2.25 -10.29 4.22
C GLN A 107 -2.82 -9.85 2.89
N LEU A 108 -3.59 -10.73 2.26
CA LEU A 108 -4.24 -10.47 0.97
C LEU A 108 -5.74 -10.54 1.15
N SER A 109 -6.46 -9.67 0.46
CA SER A 109 -7.91 -9.76 0.35
C SER A 109 -8.36 -9.17 -0.97
N ILE A 110 -9.59 -9.50 -1.35
CA ILE A 110 -10.23 -8.95 -2.53
C ILE A 110 -11.56 -8.31 -2.11
N THR A 111 -11.86 -7.15 -2.67
CA THR A 111 -13.18 -6.52 -2.70
C THR A 111 -13.49 -6.18 -4.16
N THR A 112 -14.74 -5.89 -4.47
CA THR A 112 -15.12 -5.40 -5.79
C THR A 112 -15.33 -3.89 -5.78
N THR A 113 -15.37 -3.32 -6.98
CA THR A 113 -15.73 -1.92 -7.29
C THR A 113 -17.22 -1.63 -7.13
N SER A 114 -18.04 -2.66 -6.90
CA SER A 114 -19.47 -2.53 -6.67
C SER A 114 -19.77 -1.94 -5.30
N VAL A 115 -20.39 -0.76 -5.25
CA VAL A 115 -20.79 -0.09 -4.00
C VAL A 115 -22.31 0.00 -3.82
N GLU A 116 -23.05 -0.80 -4.58
CA GLU A 116 -24.51 -0.95 -4.50
C GLU A 116 -24.88 -2.42 -4.33
N PRO A 117 -26.06 -2.74 -3.77
CA PRO A 117 -26.44 -4.11 -3.51
C PRO A 117 -26.89 -4.68 -4.85
N GLN A 118 -26.02 -5.47 -5.46
CA GLN A 118 -26.43 -6.31 -6.57
C GLN A 118 -26.89 -7.65 -6.01
N TYR A 119 -27.92 -8.21 -6.64
CA TYR A 119 -28.46 -9.51 -6.26
C TYR A 119 -28.45 -10.43 -7.46
N LYS A 120 -27.99 -11.65 -7.24
CA LYS A 120 -28.10 -12.74 -8.22
C LYS A 120 -29.57 -13.09 -8.46
N SER A 121 -29.81 -13.87 -9.50
CA SER A 121 -31.17 -14.31 -9.87
C SER A 121 -31.86 -15.16 -8.80
N ASP A 122 -31.09 -15.81 -7.93
CA ASP A 122 -31.58 -16.59 -6.78
C ASP A 122 -31.86 -15.73 -5.52
N GLY A 123 -31.54 -14.43 -5.58
CA GLY A 123 -31.71 -13.47 -4.51
C GLY A 123 -30.55 -13.37 -3.52
N SER A 124 -29.45 -14.12 -3.72
CA SER A 124 -28.21 -13.88 -2.98
C SER A 124 -27.60 -12.54 -3.37
N GLN A 125 -26.85 -11.91 -2.47
CA GLN A 125 -26.11 -10.70 -2.80
C GLN A 125 -24.88 -11.07 -3.64
N VAL A 126 -24.51 -10.21 -4.60
CA VAL A 126 -23.22 -10.30 -5.29
C VAL A 126 -22.10 -10.02 -4.28
N PRO A 127 -21.07 -10.87 -4.21
CA PRO A 127 -19.94 -10.69 -3.29
C PRO A 127 -19.21 -9.36 -3.49
N GLY A 128 -18.49 -8.91 -2.47
CA GLY A 128 -17.59 -7.74 -2.60
C GLY A 128 -18.27 -6.39 -2.49
N GLY A 129 -19.60 -6.36 -2.54
CA GLY A 129 -20.39 -5.13 -2.49
C GLY A 129 -20.09 -4.27 -1.27
N TYR A 130 -20.01 -2.95 -1.47
CA TYR A 130 -19.79 -1.94 -0.42
C TYR A 130 -18.47 -2.10 0.32
N GLY A 131 -17.40 -2.46 -0.38
CA GLY A 131 -16.09 -2.66 0.23
C GLY A 131 -16.02 -3.89 1.14
N ALA A 132 -17.02 -4.77 1.12
CA ALA A 132 -16.96 -6.03 1.84
C ALA A 132 -15.92 -6.94 1.19
N LEU A 133 -15.19 -7.73 1.96
CA LEU A 133 -14.31 -8.73 1.37
C LEU A 133 -15.10 -9.86 0.72
N VAL A 134 -14.56 -10.43 -0.36
CA VAL A 134 -15.11 -11.62 -1.01
C VAL A 134 -14.58 -12.92 -0.39
N GLY A 135 -15.32 -14.02 -0.62
CA GLY A 135 -14.88 -15.37 -0.30
C GLY A 135 -14.56 -15.59 1.18
N THR A 136 -13.35 -16.11 1.46
CA THR A 136 -12.88 -16.36 2.83
C THR A 136 -12.46 -15.11 3.59
N GLY A 137 -12.42 -13.95 2.95
CA GLY A 137 -11.98 -12.70 3.54
C GLY A 137 -10.46 -12.53 3.45
N VAL A 138 -9.80 -12.52 4.61
CA VAL A 138 -8.35 -12.28 4.70
C VAL A 138 -7.59 -13.59 4.50
N VAL A 139 -6.70 -13.60 3.51
CA VAL A 139 -5.75 -14.68 3.24
C VAL A 139 -4.41 -14.30 3.86
N THR A 140 -3.93 -15.10 4.81
CA THR A 140 -2.69 -14.84 5.55
C THR A 140 -1.51 -15.65 5.01
N ASP A 141 -0.29 -15.15 5.21
CA ASP A 141 0.95 -15.79 4.74
C ASP A 141 1.26 -17.16 5.40
N ASP A 142 0.59 -17.50 6.50
CA ASP A 142 0.70 -18.79 7.18
C ASP A 142 -0.29 -19.86 6.67
N GLU A 143 -1.17 -19.51 5.73
CA GLU A 143 -2.02 -20.48 5.05
C GLU A 143 -1.22 -21.45 4.18
N ALA A 144 -1.68 -22.70 4.10
CA ALA A 144 -0.98 -23.74 3.37
C ALA A 144 -0.99 -23.54 1.83
N ASP A 145 -1.97 -22.80 1.32
CA ASP A 145 -2.18 -22.55 -0.12
C ASP A 145 -2.72 -21.13 -0.35
N VAL A 146 -1.92 -20.12 -0.02
CA VAL A 146 -2.27 -18.70 -0.21
C VAL A 146 -2.72 -18.41 -1.64
N ALA A 147 -1.99 -18.93 -2.63
CA ALA A 147 -2.27 -18.67 -4.04
C ALA A 147 -3.57 -19.34 -4.49
N GLY A 148 -3.83 -20.58 -4.06
CA GLY A 148 -5.11 -21.24 -4.29
C GLY A 148 -6.29 -20.52 -3.65
N THR A 149 -6.19 -20.11 -2.37
CA THR A 149 -7.25 -19.34 -1.71
C THR A 149 -7.51 -18.01 -2.42
N PHE A 150 -6.46 -17.27 -2.78
CA PHE A 150 -6.61 -16.01 -3.52
C PHE A 150 -7.27 -16.22 -4.89
N ARG A 151 -6.79 -17.21 -5.66
CA ARG A 151 -7.34 -17.55 -6.97
C ARG A 151 -8.82 -17.94 -6.87
N ALA A 152 -9.19 -18.75 -5.88
CA ALA A 152 -10.59 -19.09 -5.64
C ALA A 152 -11.43 -17.84 -5.32
N ASN A 153 -10.96 -16.97 -4.43
CA ASN A 153 -11.66 -15.72 -4.11
C ASN A 153 -11.82 -14.80 -5.34
N LEU A 154 -10.78 -14.71 -6.18
CA LEU A 154 -10.82 -13.94 -7.43
C LEU A 154 -11.83 -14.54 -8.42
N LEU A 155 -11.61 -15.78 -8.83
CA LEU A 155 -12.38 -16.42 -9.89
C LEU A 155 -13.82 -16.72 -9.49
N CYS A 156 -14.06 -17.13 -8.25
CA CYS A 156 -15.37 -17.63 -7.82
C CYS A 156 -16.31 -16.55 -7.29
N GLU A 157 -15.78 -15.42 -6.82
CA GLU A 157 -16.57 -14.44 -6.08
C GLU A 157 -16.39 -13.01 -6.61
N ALA A 158 -15.20 -12.63 -7.08
CA ALA A 158 -14.93 -11.26 -7.55
C ALA A 158 -15.15 -11.09 -9.06
N THR A 159 -14.86 -12.09 -9.88
CA THR A 159 -14.97 -11.98 -11.34
C THR A 159 -16.38 -12.25 -11.83
N CYS A 160 -16.83 -11.44 -12.79
CA CYS A 160 -18.09 -11.62 -13.49
C CYS A 160 -17.89 -12.45 -14.75
N TRP A 161 -18.26 -13.73 -14.66
CA TRP A 161 -18.20 -14.66 -15.78
C TRP A 161 -19.55 -14.87 -16.44
N SER A 162 -19.53 -15.06 -17.76
CA SER A 162 -20.67 -15.52 -18.54
C SER A 162 -20.45 -16.92 -19.12
N GLU A 163 -21.30 -17.88 -18.75
CA GLU A 163 -21.32 -19.24 -19.35
C GLU A 163 -21.37 -19.19 -20.89
N ALA A 164 -21.97 -18.14 -21.46
CA ALA A 164 -22.12 -17.99 -22.91
C ALA A 164 -20.79 -17.65 -23.63
N THR A 165 -19.83 -17.04 -22.96
CA THR A 165 -18.52 -16.64 -23.51
C THR A 165 -17.41 -17.59 -23.09
N MET A 166 -17.56 -18.26 -21.95
CA MET A 166 -16.53 -19.13 -21.40
C MET A 166 -16.22 -20.36 -22.25
N PRO A 167 -14.95 -20.71 -22.44
CA PRO A 167 -14.56 -21.97 -23.10
C PRO A 167 -14.93 -23.18 -22.23
N SER A 168 -15.25 -24.30 -22.89
CA SER A 168 -15.48 -25.59 -22.24
C SER A 168 -14.33 -26.54 -22.56
N ASP A 169 -13.85 -27.24 -21.53
CA ASP A 169 -12.96 -28.39 -21.62
C ASP A 169 -13.55 -29.58 -20.85
N PRO A 170 -14.37 -30.42 -21.52
CA PRO A 170 -14.96 -31.60 -20.88
C PRO A 170 -13.94 -32.65 -20.43
N GLY A 171 -12.67 -32.51 -20.80
CA GLY A 171 -11.57 -33.38 -20.41
C GLY A 171 -10.82 -32.90 -19.16
N TYR A 172 -11.15 -31.72 -18.63
CA TYR A 172 -10.47 -31.15 -17.47
C TYR A 172 -10.61 -32.04 -16.23
N GLU A 173 -9.51 -32.25 -15.50
CA GLU A 173 -9.46 -33.03 -14.26
C GLU A 173 -9.26 -32.08 -13.07
N CYS A 174 -10.21 -32.04 -12.13
CA CYS A 174 -10.11 -31.15 -10.96
C CYS A 174 -8.77 -31.33 -10.21
N GLY A 175 -8.13 -30.21 -9.87
CA GLY A 175 -6.85 -30.17 -9.14
C GLY A 175 -5.61 -30.18 -10.01
N THR A 176 -5.74 -30.16 -11.35
CA THR A 176 -4.61 -29.87 -12.25
C THR A 176 -4.58 -28.38 -12.60
N PRO A 177 -3.41 -27.71 -12.58
CA PRO A 177 -3.32 -26.33 -13.06
C PRO A 177 -3.85 -26.22 -14.50
N PRO A 178 -4.80 -25.30 -14.78
CA PRO A 178 -5.30 -25.11 -16.12
C PRO A 178 -4.32 -24.30 -16.98
N ASP A 179 -4.32 -24.54 -18.29
CA ASP A 179 -3.67 -23.65 -19.27
C ASP A 179 -4.54 -22.42 -19.62
N GLN A 180 -5.85 -22.52 -19.38
CA GLN A 180 -6.84 -21.47 -19.56
C GLN A 180 -8.03 -21.69 -18.60
N VAL A 181 -8.72 -20.64 -18.16
CA VAL A 181 -9.89 -20.76 -17.28
C VAL A 181 -11.09 -21.27 -18.10
N THR A 182 -11.62 -22.44 -17.75
CA THR A 182 -12.78 -23.06 -18.42
C THR A 182 -13.97 -23.21 -17.49
N GLN A 183 -15.16 -23.46 -18.05
CA GLN A 183 -16.36 -23.76 -17.26
C GLN A 183 -16.13 -24.93 -16.30
N GLU A 184 -15.55 -26.04 -16.77
CA GLU A 184 -15.27 -27.21 -15.96
C GLU A 184 -14.22 -26.94 -14.87
N PHE A 185 -13.25 -26.06 -15.12
CA PHE A 185 -12.31 -25.61 -14.09
C PHE A 185 -13.01 -24.80 -13.01
N LEU A 186 -13.83 -23.82 -13.38
CA LEU A 186 -14.59 -23.01 -12.43
C LEU A 186 -15.59 -23.86 -11.62
N ASP A 187 -16.23 -24.85 -12.25
CA ASP A 187 -17.10 -25.81 -11.54
C ASP A 187 -16.33 -26.65 -10.52
N CYS A 188 -15.08 -27.02 -10.81
CA CYS A 188 -14.21 -27.72 -9.88
C CYS A 188 -13.77 -26.83 -8.71
N GLU A 189 -13.40 -25.58 -8.98
CA GLU A 189 -12.83 -24.65 -8.00
C GLU A 189 -13.91 -24.02 -7.11
N CYS A 190 -14.99 -23.55 -7.72
CA CYS A 190 -16.05 -22.76 -7.08
C CYS A 190 -17.25 -23.62 -6.65
N GLY A 191 -17.37 -24.82 -7.23
CA GLY A 191 -18.59 -25.61 -7.21
C GLY A 191 -19.50 -25.31 -8.41
N PHE A 192 -20.28 -26.32 -8.79
CA PHE A 192 -21.14 -26.29 -9.98
C PHE A 192 -22.03 -25.04 -10.04
N GLU A 193 -21.86 -24.23 -11.10
CA GLU A 193 -22.59 -22.97 -11.37
C GLU A 193 -22.47 -21.89 -10.28
N ALA A 194 -21.61 -22.05 -9.27
CA ALA A 194 -21.52 -21.09 -8.15
C ALA A 194 -20.85 -19.76 -8.55
N TRP A 195 -19.99 -19.81 -9.55
CA TRP A 195 -19.20 -18.71 -10.11
C TRP A 195 -20.00 -17.77 -11.02
N GLU A 196 -21.21 -18.16 -11.42
CA GLU A 196 -21.99 -17.40 -12.38
C GLU A 196 -22.59 -16.10 -11.81
N ASN A 197 -22.71 -15.10 -12.69
CA ASN A 197 -23.46 -13.87 -12.46
C ASN A 197 -23.01 -13.05 -11.22
N ASN A 198 -21.72 -13.07 -10.88
CA ASN A 198 -21.11 -12.18 -9.88
C ASN A 198 -20.88 -10.75 -10.39
N CYS A 199 -21.80 -10.26 -11.22
CA CYS A 199 -21.60 -9.06 -12.00
C CYS A 199 -22.01 -7.79 -11.25
N GLY A 200 -21.18 -6.76 -11.41
CA GLY A 200 -21.38 -5.45 -10.81
C GLY A 200 -22.51 -4.62 -11.42
N ALA A 201 -22.67 -3.41 -10.89
CA ALA A 201 -23.70 -2.46 -11.32
C ALA A 201 -23.41 -1.79 -12.68
N GLY A 202 -22.22 -2.03 -13.27
CA GLY A 202 -21.74 -1.41 -14.51
C GLY A 202 -21.34 0.06 -14.36
N ASN A 203 -21.18 0.55 -13.13
CA ASN A 203 -20.52 1.80 -12.84
C ASN A 203 -19.49 1.52 -11.75
N GLU A 204 -18.23 1.56 -12.14
CA GLU A 204 -17.15 1.11 -11.29
C GLU A 204 -16.69 2.24 -10.35
N GLU A 205 -16.88 2.06 -9.05
CA GLU A 205 -16.63 3.09 -8.03
C GLU A 205 -15.42 2.70 -7.15
N HIS A 206 -14.24 2.61 -7.76
CA HIS A 206 -13.03 2.10 -7.10
C HIS A 206 -12.68 2.85 -5.82
N LEU A 207 -12.68 4.20 -5.85
CA LEU A 207 -12.31 5.00 -4.68
C LEU A 207 -13.38 4.95 -3.58
N GLU A 208 -14.67 4.87 -3.94
CA GLU A 208 -15.74 4.63 -2.97
C GLU A 208 -15.62 3.23 -2.36
N ALA A 209 -15.30 2.20 -3.15
CA ALA A 209 -15.09 0.84 -2.65
C ALA A 209 -13.93 0.79 -1.65
N ILE A 210 -12.81 1.49 -1.94
CA ILE A 210 -11.69 1.67 -1.01
C ILE A 210 -12.18 2.34 0.28
N HIS A 211 -12.88 3.48 0.17
CA HIS A 211 -13.39 4.20 1.33
C HIS A 211 -14.27 3.32 2.22
N LEU A 212 -15.21 2.59 1.61
CA LEU A 212 -16.11 1.69 2.32
C LEU A 212 -15.39 0.49 2.92
N ALA A 213 -14.37 -0.05 2.25
CA ALA A 213 -13.52 -1.08 2.81
C ALA A 213 -12.82 -0.57 4.08
N MET A 214 -12.28 0.65 4.07
CA MET A 214 -11.70 1.29 5.26
C MET A 214 -12.74 1.50 6.37
N CYS A 215 -13.97 1.93 6.03
CA CYS A 215 -15.07 2.05 6.99
C CYS A 215 -15.39 0.72 7.70
N ARG A 216 -15.30 -0.41 6.99
CA ARG A 216 -15.53 -1.75 7.55
C ARG A 216 -14.40 -2.25 8.45
N MET A 217 -13.18 -1.71 8.29
CA MET A 217 -11.99 -2.20 9.00
C MET A 217 -11.87 -1.66 10.43
N VAL A 218 -12.36 -0.46 10.69
CA VAL A 218 -12.15 0.23 11.98
C VAL A 218 -13.37 0.10 12.90
N GLU A 219 -13.12 -0.05 14.21
CA GLU A 219 -14.19 -0.15 15.22
C GLU A 219 -15.00 1.16 15.37
N ASN A 220 -14.34 2.31 15.14
CA ASN A 220 -14.93 3.64 15.25
C ASN A 220 -14.67 4.42 13.96
N PRO A 221 -15.42 4.16 12.87
CA PRO A 221 -15.21 4.83 11.61
C PRO A 221 -15.52 6.33 11.69
N PRO A 222 -14.90 7.16 10.83
CA PRO A 222 -15.25 8.57 10.69
C PRO A 222 -16.74 8.78 10.35
N GLU A 223 -17.27 9.98 10.65
CA GLU A 223 -18.68 10.31 10.36
C GLU A 223 -19.01 10.22 8.85
N SER A 224 -18.01 10.41 7.98
CA SER A 224 -18.13 10.28 6.53
C SER A 224 -18.62 8.90 6.08
N CYS A 225 -18.32 7.85 6.84
CA CYS A 225 -18.80 6.49 6.59
C CYS A 225 -20.32 6.32 6.78
N LEU A 226 -20.96 7.18 7.58
CA LEU A 226 -22.38 7.07 7.97
C LEU A 226 -23.22 8.27 7.49
N ASP A 227 -22.74 8.98 6.46
CA ASP A 227 -23.36 10.22 5.99
C ASP A 227 -24.61 10.01 5.10
N GLY A 228 -24.93 8.75 4.79
CA GLY A 228 -26.09 8.35 3.99
C GLY A 228 -25.90 8.42 2.48
N THR A 229 -24.68 8.68 2.00
CA THR A 229 -24.34 8.63 0.56
C THR A 229 -24.30 7.19 0.02
N THR A 230 -24.06 6.23 0.91
CA THR A 230 -24.06 4.79 0.61
C THR A 230 -25.05 4.04 1.50
N LEU A 231 -25.16 2.73 1.28
CA LEU A 231 -25.96 1.85 2.13
C LEU A 231 -25.13 1.23 3.27
N PHE A 232 -23.92 1.73 3.52
CA PHE A 232 -23.13 1.35 4.69
C PHE A 232 -23.85 1.76 5.98
N THR A 233 -23.89 0.86 6.96
CA THR A 233 -24.59 1.04 8.23
C THR A 233 -23.73 0.65 9.42
N GLU A 234 -24.21 0.94 10.63
CA GLU A 234 -23.54 0.48 11.87
C GLU A 234 -23.37 -1.04 11.94
N ALA A 235 -24.18 -1.82 11.23
CA ALA A 235 -24.07 -3.28 11.19
C ALA A 235 -22.85 -3.77 10.38
N ASP A 236 -22.29 -2.91 9.52
CA ASP A 236 -21.14 -3.20 8.67
C ASP A 236 -19.80 -2.93 9.36
N ILE A 237 -19.81 -2.17 10.46
CA ILE A 237 -18.62 -1.78 11.20
C ILE A 237 -17.90 -3.03 11.75
N GLY A 238 -16.60 -3.12 11.50
CA GLY A 238 -15.75 -4.22 11.95
C GLY A 238 -15.87 -5.51 11.12
N SER A 239 -16.69 -5.53 10.07
CA SER A 239 -16.81 -6.69 9.18
C SER A 239 -15.50 -7.02 8.43
N ASN A 240 -14.60 -6.05 8.30
CA ASN A 240 -13.25 -6.24 7.75
C ASN A 240 -12.16 -6.01 8.81
N SER A 241 -12.47 -6.18 10.10
CA SER A 241 -11.54 -5.82 11.19
C SER A 241 -10.23 -6.62 11.21
N GLU A 242 -10.19 -7.76 10.53
CA GLU A 242 -9.00 -8.61 10.43
C GLU A 242 -7.91 -8.03 9.51
N LEU A 243 -8.29 -7.15 8.56
CA LEU A 243 -7.36 -6.53 7.60
C LEU A 243 -6.41 -5.54 8.23
N VAL A 244 -6.86 -4.75 9.21
CA VAL A 244 -6.06 -3.65 9.73
C VAL A 244 -5.27 -4.13 10.92
N ARG A 245 -3.96 -4.25 10.73
CA ARG A 245 -3.03 -4.57 11.80
C ARG A 245 -2.39 -3.31 12.36
N GLU A 246 -2.11 -3.34 13.66
CA GLU A 246 -1.39 -2.24 14.32
C GLU A 246 -0.02 -2.03 13.65
N ASN A 247 0.24 -0.77 13.27
CA ASN A 247 1.39 -0.38 12.47
C ASN A 247 1.48 -1.14 11.13
N GLY A 248 0.38 -1.59 10.54
CA GLY A 248 0.35 -2.05 9.15
C GLY A 248 0.49 -0.91 8.15
N THR A 249 0.84 -1.22 6.92
CA THR A 249 0.59 -0.33 5.78
C THR A 249 -0.46 -1.01 4.90
N LEU A 250 -1.56 -0.31 4.66
CA LEU A 250 -2.65 -0.77 3.81
C LEU A 250 -2.33 -0.44 2.35
N ILE A 251 -2.45 -1.39 1.45
CA ILE A 251 -2.15 -1.20 0.03
C ILE A 251 -3.38 -1.62 -0.74
N PHE A 252 -3.99 -0.67 -1.43
CA PHE A 252 -5.08 -0.95 -2.35
C PHE A 252 -4.50 -1.17 -3.74
N VAL A 253 -4.80 -2.31 -4.35
CA VAL A 253 -4.42 -2.61 -5.73
C VAL A 253 -5.69 -2.60 -6.57
N VAL A 254 -5.92 -1.51 -7.29
CA VAL A 254 -7.06 -1.39 -8.19
C VAL A 254 -6.74 -2.15 -9.48
N VAL A 255 -7.62 -3.04 -9.92
CA VAL A 255 -7.50 -3.77 -11.18
C VAL A 255 -8.77 -3.56 -11.99
N SER A 256 -8.68 -2.81 -13.10
CA SER A 256 -9.85 -2.38 -13.88
C SER A 256 -9.51 -1.96 -15.30
N ASP A 257 -10.39 -2.27 -16.25
CA ASP A 257 -10.36 -1.76 -17.62
C ASP A 257 -11.27 -0.52 -17.81
N GLU A 258 -12.02 -0.14 -16.77
CA GLU A 258 -12.77 1.10 -16.66
C GLU A 258 -12.06 2.20 -15.84
N GLY A 259 -12.62 3.41 -15.85
CA GLY A 259 -12.13 4.53 -15.04
C GLY A 259 -13.03 4.78 -13.83
N ASP A 260 -12.48 5.39 -12.77
CA ASP A 260 -13.23 5.64 -11.53
C ASP A 260 -14.49 6.49 -11.73
N GLY A 261 -15.64 5.92 -11.38
CA GLY A 261 -16.98 6.53 -11.39
C GLY A 261 -17.51 6.91 -10.01
N SER A 262 -16.65 7.01 -9.00
CA SER A 262 -17.03 7.16 -7.60
C SER A 262 -17.93 8.37 -7.31
N ARG A 263 -19.04 8.10 -6.60
CA ARG A 263 -20.21 8.98 -6.42
C ARG A 263 -19.99 10.29 -5.67
N ARG A 264 -18.94 10.41 -4.84
CA ARG A 264 -18.68 11.62 -4.04
C ARG A 264 -18.02 12.73 -4.85
N MET A 265 -17.63 12.44 -6.09
CA MET A 265 -17.05 13.39 -7.02
C MET A 265 -18.03 13.70 -8.15
N THR A 266 -17.90 14.90 -8.72
CA THR A 266 -18.72 15.27 -9.88
C THR A 266 -18.21 14.50 -11.11
N SER A 267 -19.12 13.92 -11.90
CA SER A 267 -18.75 13.31 -13.19
C SER A 267 -18.01 14.32 -14.07
N GLY A 268 -16.85 13.93 -14.61
CA GLY A 268 -15.97 14.81 -15.37
C GLY A 268 -14.89 15.52 -14.56
N ASP A 269 -14.97 15.51 -13.23
CA ASP A 269 -13.88 15.95 -12.35
C ASP A 269 -12.76 14.91 -12.38
N ASN A 270 -11.50 15.33 -12.40
CA ASN A 270 -10.34 14.44 -12.38
C ASN A 270 -9.50 14.56 -11.10
N ASP A 271 -9.88 15.43 -10.17
CA ASP A 271 -9.18 15.65 -8.90
C ASP A 271 -9.63 14.64 -7.83
N PRO A 272 -8.74 13.76 -7.33
CA PRO A 272 -9.07 12.79 -6.29
C PRO A 272 -9.07 13.37 -4.87
N ALA A 273 -8.87 14.69 -4.69
CA ALA A 273 -8.71 15.33 -3.38
C ALA A 273 -9.81 14.95 -2.37
N VAL A 274 -11.06 14.83 -2.82
CA VAL A 274 -12.19 14.42 -1.94
C VAL A 274 -11.91 13.07 -1.29
N TYR A 275 -11.42 12.08 -2.04
CA TYR A 275 -11.12 10.75 -1.48
C TYR A 275 -9.82 10.72 -0.69
N LEU A 276 -8.81 11.50 -1.10
CA LEU A 276 -7.58 11.64 -0.32
C LEU A 276 -7.87 12.21 1.08
N ASP A 277 -8.75 13.21 1.16
CA ASP A 277 -9.21 13.77 2.44
C ASP A 277 -9.96 12.72 3.27
N LEU A 278 -10.86 11.94 2.64
CA LEU A 278 -11.61 10.87 3.30
C LEU A 278 -10.69 9.75 3.83
N PHE A 279 -9.70 9.33 3.05
CA PHE A 279 -8.74 8.31 3.47
C PHE A 279 -7.86 8.80 4.63
N ALA A 280 -7.51 10.08 4.64
CA ALA A 280 -6.73 10.68 5.72
C ALA A 280 -7.47 10.71 7.08
N GLU A 281 -8.81 10.73 7.09
CA GLU A 281 -9.62 10.69 8.32
C GLU A 281 -9.38 9.44 9.17
N PHE A 282 -8.97 8.33 8.56
CA PHE A 282 -8.71 7.07 9.26
C PHE A 282 -7.39 7.09 10.04
N GLY A 283 -6.46 8.00 9.70
CA GLY A 283 -5.13 8.03 10.30
C GLY A 283 -4.31 6.75 10.06
N LEU A 284 -4.65 5.99 9.02
CA LEU A 284 -3.92 4.79 8.60
C LEU A 284 -2.86 5.16 7.56
N ARG A 285 -1.78 4.39 7.51
CA ARG A 285 -0.81 4.47 6.43
C ARG A 285 -1.35 3.67 5.26
N TYR A 286 -1.51 4.30 4.11
CA TYR A 286 -2.01 3.63 2.92
C TYR A 286 -1.24 4.01 1.65
N ARG A 287 -1.26 3.10 0.67
CA ARG A 287 -0.78 3.28 -0.70
C ARG A 287 -1.87 2.80 -1.65
N VAL A 288 -1.96 3.40 -2.84
CA VAL A 288 -2.84 2.92 -3.91
C VAL A 288 -1.97 2.62 -5.13
N ALA A 289 -2.01 1.37 -5.57
CA ALA A 289 -1.47 0.94 -6.86
C ALA A 289 -2.64 0.67 -7.81
N VAL A 290 -2.42 0.91 -9.10
CA VAL A 290 -3.45 0.78 -10.12
C VAL A 290 -2.90 0.01 -11.30
N ILE A 291 -3.59 -1.06 -11.68
CA ILE A 291 -3.49 -1.74 -12.97
C ILE A 291 -4.78 -1.36 -13.70
N GLY A 292 -4.69 -0.33 -14.54
CA GLY A 292 -5.82 0.45 -15.02
C GLY A 292 -5.85 0.64 -16.54
N PRO A 293 -6.80 1.41 -17.08
CA PRO A 293 -6.88 1.72 -18.51
C PRO A 293 -5.57 2.27 -19.09
N ALA A 294 -5.28 2.02 -20.36
CA ALA A 294 -4.01 2.41 -20.98
C ALA A 294 -3.98 3.91 -21.39
N TYR A 295 -4.08 4.79 -20.40
CA TYR A 295 -4.18 6.24 -20.56
C TYR A 295 -2.80 6.92 -20.66
N ASP A 296 -2.57 7.63 -21.76
CA ASP A 296 -1.39 8.48 -21.96
C ASP A 296 -1.72 9.94 -21.58
N PRO A 297 -1.08 10.50 -20.54
CA PRO A 297 -1.35 11.87 -20.09
C PRO A 297 -0.84 12.93 -21.08
N ASP A 298 0.19 12.62 -21.88
CA ASP A 298 0.82 13.57 -22.79
C ASP A 298 -0.07 13.81 -24.01
N THR A 299 -0.76 12.77 -24.49
CA THR A 299 -1.72 12.85 -25.59
C THR A 299 -3.16 13.03 -25.12
N SER A 300 -3.44 12.77 -23.84
CA SER A 300 -4.79 12.67 -23.28
C SER A 300 -5.68 11.68 -24.06
N ASP A 301 -5.09 10.54 -24.44
CA ASP A 301 -5.73 9.50 -25.26
C ASP A 301 -5.47 8.11 -24.67
N PHE A 302 -6.20 7.12 -25.14
CA PHE A 302 -6.02 5.72 -24.75
C PHE A 302 -5.40 4.92 -25.89
N SER A 303 -4.34 4.18 -25.62
CA SER A 303 -3.83 3.18 -26.58
C SER A 303 -4.77 1.98 -26.67
N CYS A 304 -5.35 1.58 -25.53
CA CYS A 304 -6.33 0.52 -25.37
C CYS A 304 -7.41 0.93 -24.37
N ASN A 305 -8.68 0.77 -24.77
CA ASN A 305 -9.85 1.17 -23.97
C ASN A 305 -11.07 0.30 -24.29
N SER A 306 -10.93 -1.02 -24.12
CA SER A 306 -12.00 -2.02 -24.31
C SER A 306 -13.16 -1.80 -23.33
N GLY A 307 -12.86 -1.51 -22.06
CA GLY A 307 -13.84 -1.23 -21.00
C GLY A 307 -14.59 0.09 -21.15
N GLY A 308 -14.16 0.99 -22.05
CA GLY A 308 -14.81 2.28 -22.24
C GLY A 308 -14.55 3.25 -21.09
N ALA A 309 -13.40 3.13 -20.43
CA ALA A 309 -12.88 4.06 -19.47
C ALA A 309 -12.96 5.52 -19.95
N THR A 310 -13.30 6.40 -19.02
CA THR A 310 -13.29 7.83 -19.27
C THR A 310 -11.93 8.43 -18.93
N THR A 311 -11.53 9.47 -19.67
CA THR A 311 -10.27 10.19 -19.41
C THR A 311 -10.19 10.70 -17.97
N TRP A 312 -11.26 11.31 -17.47
CA TRP A 312 -11.27 11.89 -16.13
C TRP A 312 -11.19 10.81 -15.03
N GLY A 313 -11.88 9.68 -15.19
CA GLY A 313 -11.82 8.56 -14.24
C GLY A 313 -10.44 7.91 -14.22
N SER A 314 -9.80 7.76 -15.38
CA SER A 314 -8.44 7.22 -15.50
C SER A 314 -7.40 8.15 -14.87
N VAL A 315 -7.53 9.47 -15.12
CA VAL A 315 -6.66 10.48 -14.49
C VAL A 315 -6.82 10.48 -12.97
N ARG A 316 -8.01 10.26 -12.43
CA ARG A 316 -8.20 10.13 -10.96
C ARG A 316 -7.44 8.96 -10.38
N LEU A 317 -7.59 7.77 -10.97
CA LEU A 317 -6.91 6.57 -10.51
C LEU A 317 -5.39 6.76 -10.53
N ARG A 318 -4.87 7.32 -11.62
CA ARG A 318 -3.45 7.69 -11.70
C ARG A 318 -3.05 8.71 -10.62
N SER A 319 -3.83 9.77 -10.45
CA SER A 319 -3.52 10.85 -9.51
C SER A 319 -3.53 10.35 -8.06
N VAL A 320 -4.45 9.44 -7.68
CA VAL A 320 -4.44 8.84 -6.33
C VAL A 320 -3.24 7.92 -6.16
N ALA A 321 -2.84 7.17 -7.18
CA ALA A 321 -1.68 6.30 -7.11
C ALA A 321 -0.39 7.13 -6.91
N GLU A 322 -0.20 8.16 -7.72
CA GLU A 322 0.94 9.07 -7.61
C GLU A 322 0.94 9.82 -6.26
N ALA A 323 -0.20 10.39 -5.85
CA ALA A 323 -0.32 11.14 -4.60
C ALA A 323 -0.07 10.27 -3.36
N THR A 324 -0.36 8.97 -3.46
CA THR A 324 -0.13 8.02 -2.39
C THR A 324 1.19 7.28 -2.55
N GLY A 325 2.05 7.59 -3.52
CA GLY A 325 3.34 6.93 -3.73
C GLY A 325 3.24 5.45 -4.11
N GLY A 326 2.15 5.04 -4.77
CA GLY A 326 2.06 3.78 -5.50
C GLY A 326 2.40 3.96 -6.99
N PHE A 327 1.93 3.04 -7.83
CA PHE A 327 2.17 3.06 -9.28
C PHE A 327 0.87 3.00 -10.09
N TYR A 328 0.97 3.38 -11.36
CA TYR A 328 -0.10 3.22 -12.35
C TYR A 328 0.46 2.50 -13.57
N ASN A 329 -0.03 1.30 -13.82
CA ASN A 329 0.35 0.47 -14.95
C ASN A 329 -0.86 0.21 -15.85
N PRO A 330 -0.69 0.16 -17.18
CA PRO A 330 -1.77 -0.18 -18.10
C PRO A 330 -2.14 -1.66 -17.96
N ILE A 331 -3.44 -1.98 -17.95
CA ILE A 331 -3.98 -3.35 -17.88
C ILE A 331 -3.95 -4.05 -19.24
N ALA A 332 -3.97 -3.26 -20.31
CA ALA A 332 -3.85 -3.72 -21.69
C ALA A 332 -2.89 -2.83 -22.46
N GLU A 333 -2.16 -3.40 -23.41
CA GLU A 333 -1.20 -2.70 -24.25
C GLU A 333 -1.48 -2.94 -25.74
N GLN A 334 -0.96 -2.05 -26.58
CA GLN A 334 -1.07 -2.22 -28.01
C GLN A 334 -0.02 -3.23 -28.50
N GLY A 335 -0.49 -4.39 -28.95
CA GLY A 335 0.34 -5.44 -29.52
C GLY A 335 1.01 -5.03 -30.83
N SER A 336 1.92 -5.88 -31.32
CA SER A 336 2.70 -5.61 -32.56
C SER A 336 1.83 -5.43 -33.81
N GLY A 337 0.60 -5.93 -33.79
CA GLY A 337 -0.40 -5.79 -34.86
C GLY A 337 -1.25 -4.52 -34.78
N GLY A 338 -1.16 -3.76 -33.68
CA GLY A 338 -2.05 -2.64 -33.37
C GLY A 338 -3.33 -3.03 -32.63
N ASP A 339 -3.56 -4.33 -32.43
CA ASP A 339 -4.64 -4.87 -31.61
C ASP A 339 -4.31 -4.69 -30.11
N CYS A 340 -5.34 -4.63 -29.28
CA CYS A 340 -5.17 -4.58 -27.82
C CYS A 340 -4.99 -5.99 -27.28
N GLU A 341 -3.97 -6.18 -26.46
CA GLU A 341 -3.61 -7.42 -25.78
C GLU A 341 -3.49 -7.10 -24.28
N ASN A 342 -3.80 -8.06 -23.42
CA ASN A 342 -3.61 -7.88 -21.99
C ASN A 342 -2.12 -7.65 -21.69
N SER A 343 -1.86 -6.77 -20.73
CA SER A 343 -0.50 -6.54 -20.24
C SER A 343 0.00 -7.78 -19.51
N ASP A 344 1.32 -7.95 -19.49
CA ASP A 344 1.95 -9.03 -18.73
C ASP A 344 1.82 -8.76 -17.22
N PHE A 345 0.84 -9.41 -16.58
CA PHE A 345 0.59 -9.27 -15.15
C PHE A 345 1.79 -9.68 -14.29
N SER A 346 2.73 -10.50 -14.78
CA SER A 346 3.94 -10.82 -14.02
C SER A 346 4.78 -9.56 -13.74
N VAL A 347 4.84 -8.62 -14.69
CA VAL A 347 5.54 -7.34 -14.53
C VAL A 347 4.86 -6.46 -13.48
N HIS A 348 3.52 -6.38 -13.51
CA HIS A 348 2.78 -5.58 -12.52
C HIS A 348 2.89 -6.15 -11.11
N LEU A 349 2.93 -7.48 -11.00
CA LEU A 349 3.11 -8.18 -9.74
C LEU A 349 4.54 -8.02 -9.21
N ASP A 350 5.56 -7.94 -10.09
CA ASP A 350 6.93 -7.58 -9.71
C ASP A 350 6.99 -6.13 -9.20
N ASP A 351 6.30 -5.18 -9.85
CA ASP A 351 6.19 -3.78 -9.39
C ASP A 351 5.49 -3.68 -8.02
N LEU A 352 4.45 -4.49 -7.79
CA LEU A 352 3.81 -4.62 -6.49
C LEU A 352 4.77 -5.17 -5.44
N GLY A 353 5.57 -6.18 -5.80
CA GLY A 353 6.66 -6.68 -4.97
C GLY A 353 7.68 -5.59 -4.63
N ALA A 354 8.04 -4.74 -5.59
CA ALA A 354 8.94 -3.60 -5.38
C ALA A 354 8.32 -2.53 -4.46
N LEU A 355 7.03 -2.22 -4.63
CA LEU A 355 6.28 -1.32 -3.74
C LEU A 355 6.28 -1.84 -2.30
N LEU A 356 6.01 -3.13 -2.11
CA LEU A 356 6.02 -3.79 -0.80
C LEU A 356 7.42 -3.75 -0.16
N GLN A 357 8.47 -3.90 -0.96
CA GLN A 357 9.85 -3.76 -0.49
C GLN A 357 10.19 -2.31 -0.12
N ALA A 358 9.72 -1.33 -0.89
CA ALA A 358 9.93 0.09 -0.60
C ALA A 358 9.30 0.54 0.73
N LEU A 359 8.23 -0.11 1.16
CA LEU A 359 7.65 0.11 2.50
C LEU A 359 8.62 -0.27 3.64
N GLN A 360 9.57 -1.17 3.39
CA GLN A 360 10.60 -1.51 4.37
C GLN A 360 11.70 -0.44 4.47
N THR A 361 11.87 0.39 3.45
CA THR A 361 12.96 1.36 3.35
C THR A 361 12.51 2.80 3.60
N SER A 362 11.21 3.05 3.64
CA SER A 362 10.62 4.39 3.82
C SER A 362 9.98 4.56 5.21
N PHE A 363 10.39 5.61 5.91
CA PHE A 363 10.00 5.90 7.29
C PHE A 363 9.30 7.26 7.38
N PRO A 364 7.95 7.29 7.42
CA PRO A 364 7.20 8.54 7.44
C PRO A 364 7.46 9.33 8.73
N LEU A 365 7.48 10.65 8.60
CA LEU A 365 7.70 11.59 9.69
C LEU A 365 6.36 12.15 10.17
N GLN A 366 6.23 12.34 11.48
CA GLN A 366 5.01 12.89 12.10
C GLN A 366 4.75 14.36 11.77
N ALA A 367 5.76 15.06 11.24
CA ALA A 367 5.73 16.48 10.96
C ALA A 367 6.76 16.81 9.88
N VAL A 368 6.53 17.88 9.12
CA VAL A 368 7.47 18.32 8.08
C VAL A 368 8.77 18.76 8.76
N PRO A 369 9.92 18.12 8.49
CA PRO A 369 11.19 18.43 9.12
C PRO A 369 11.84 19.67 8.52
N ASP A 370 12.66 20.34 9.32
CA ASP A 370 13.77 21.13 8.81
C ASP A 370 14.88 20.17 8.38
N VAL A 371 14.99 19.96 7.07
CA VAL A 371 15.86 18.95 6.46
C VAL A 371 17.31 19.05 6.95
N ALA A 372 17.82 20.26 7.18
CA ALA A 372 19.19 20.48 7.66
C ALA A 372 19.43 20.00 9.10
N THR A 373 18.37 19.63 9.82
CA THR A 373 18.42 19.15 11.20
C THR A 373 18.18 17.65 11.34
N ILE A 374 17.89 16.95 10.23
CA ILE A 374 17.66 15.52 10.25
C ILE A 374 18.97 14.81 10.61
N ILE A 375 18.89 13.94 11.61
CA ILE A 375 19.97 13.04 12.00
C ILE A 375 19.36 11.65 12.17
N VAL A 376 19.91 10.69 11.44
CA VAL A 376 19.41 9.32 11.40
C VAL A 376 20.42 8.38 12.04
N TYR A 377 19.92 7.46 12.86
CA TYR A 377 20.69 6.37 13.43
C TYR A 377 20.04 5.02 13.15
N ILE A 378 20.87 4.01 12.93
CA ILE A 378 20.47 2.59 12.87
C ILE A 378 21.28 1.86 13.93
N ASN A 379 20.62 1.22 14.88
CA ASN A 379 21.26 0.53 16.00
C ASN A 379 22.25 1.42 16.78
N GLY A 380 21.94 2.72 16.86
CA GLY A 380 22.77 3.75 17.49
C GLY A 380 23.97 4.23 16.66
N GLU A 381 24.19 3.72 15.44
CA GLU A 381 25.21 4.20 14.50
C GLU A 381 24.63 5.27 13.57
N ALA A 382 25.34 6.39 13.41
CA ALA A 382 24.87 7.50 12.58
C ALA A 382 24.95 7.14 11.09
N VAL A 383 23.85 7.34 10.37
CA VAL A 383 23.74 7.11 8.93
C VAL A 383 24.01 8.42 8.19
N PRO A 384 24.92 8.44 7.19
CA PRO A 384 25.15 9.63 6.38
C PRO A 384 23.95 9.92 5.48
N ALA A 385 23.73 11.19 5.15
CA ALA A 385 22.77 11.55 4.11
C ALA A 385 23.29 11.04 2.75
N ALA A 386 22.43 10.41 1.98
CA ALA A 386 22.69 9.97 0.63
C ALA A 386 22.89 11.19 -0.29
N ALA A 387 23.98 11.18 -1.05
CA ALA A 387 24.17 12.10 -2.16
C ALA A 387 23.46 11.58 -3.41
N VAL A 388 22.89 12.50 -4.19
CA VAL A 388 22.35 12.22 -5.53
C VAL A 388 23.50 12.02 -6.50
N ASP A 389 23.46 10.98 -7.32
CA ASP A 389 24.35 10.82 -8.46
C ASP A 389 23.90 11.75 -9.59
N GLU A 390 24.50 12.95 -9.63
CA GLU A 390 24.19 13.97 -10.63
C GLU A 390 24.48 13.48 -12.07
N ALA A 391 25.44 12.57 -12.26
CA ALA A 391 25.78 12.08 -13.59
C ALA A 391 24.68 11.15 -14.15
N MET A 392 24.17 10.25 -13.31
CA MET A 392 23.06 9.37 -13.68
C MET A 392 21.76 10.14 -13.91
N LEU A 393 21.50 11.17 -13.09
CA LEU A 393 20.34 12.06 -13.29
C LEU A 393 20.43 12.81 -14.63
N GLU A 394 21.61 13.31 -15.02
CA GLU A 394 21.80 13.98 -16.31
C GLU A 394 21.67 13.01 -17.51
N GLU A 395 22.08 11.75 -17.37
CA GLU A 395 22.05 10.76 -18.45
C GLU A 395 20.67 10.13 -18.65
N THR A 396 19.99 9.79 -17.54
CA THR A 396 18.77 8.96 -17.57
C THR A 396 17.52 9.74 -17.17
N GLY A 397 17.66 10.88 -16.51
CA GLY A 397 16.56 11.59 -15.86
C GLY A 397 16.07 10.93 -14.57
N LEU A 398 16.71 9.84 -14.12
CA LEU A 398 16.38 9.14 -12.89
C LEU A 398 17.31 9.57 -11.75
N THR A 399 16.73 9.82 -10.57
CA THR A 399 17.49 10.17 -9.38
C THR A 399 18.04 8.89 -8.75
N GLU A 400 19.35 8.69 -8.82
CA GLU A 400 20.03 7.61 -8.11
C GLU A 400 20.70 8.15 -6.84
N TYR A 401 20.55 7.44 -5.72
CA TYR A 401 21.10 7.82 -4.43
C TYR A 401 22.28 6.91 -4.06
N SER A 402 23.33 7.50 -3.52
CA SER A 402 24.41 6.76 -2.86
C SER A 402 23.95 6.15 -1.52
N ASP A 403 24.75 5.25 -0.95
CA ASP A 403 24.49 4.64 0.37
C ASP A 403 24.21 5.72 1.44
N GLY A 404 23.07 5.62 2.13
CA GLY A 404 22.71 6.55 3.19
C GLY A 404 21.21 6.70 3.39
N TRP A 405 20.78 7.88 3.84
CA TRP A 405 19.37 8.27 3.91
C TRP A 405 19.05 9.49 3.04
N SER A 406 17.89 9.54 2.41
CA SER A 406 17.33 10.73 1.77
C SER A 406 16.02 11.15 2.45
N TYR A 407 15.58 12.38 2.24
CA TYR A 407 14.26 12.84 2.66
C TYR A 407 13.40 13.09 1.44
N ASP A 408 12.25 12.41 1.36
CA ASP A 408 11.23 12.64 0.35
C ASP A 408 10.16 13.62 0.88
N PRO A 409 10.09 14.85 0.35
CA PRO A 409 9.08 15.81 0.75
C PRO A 409 7.66 15.47 0.29
N ALA A 410 7.49 14.63 -0.75
CA ALA A 410 6.16 14.26 -1.24
C ALA A 410 5.44 13.34 -0.27
N THR A 411 6.16 12.36 0.28
CA THR A 411 5.64 11.43 1.28
C THR A 411 5.96 11.81 2.73
N ASN A 412 6.69 12.92 2.92
CA ASN A 412 7.22 13.36 4.22
C ASN A 412 7.93 12.21 4.96
N ALA A 413 8.83 11.50 4.27
CA ALA A 413 9.46 10.29 4.77
C ALA A 413 10.98 10.31 4.60
N ILE A 414 11.67 9.51 5.41
CA ILE A 414 13.08 9.19 5.23
C ILE A 414 13.20 7.87 4.50
N GLU A 415 13.93 7.87 3.39
CA GLU A 415 14.23 6.67 2.63
C GLU A 415 15.67 6.24 2.87
N PHE A 416 15.88 4.95 3.04
CA PHE A 416 17.21 4.38 3.20
C PHE A 416 17.68 3.73 1.90
N HIS A 417 18.98 3.88 1.61
CA HIS A 417 19.60 3.45 0.36
C HIS A 417 20.84 2.60 0.63
N GLY A 418 21.10 1.65 -0.28
CA GLY A 418 22.31 0.84 -0.31
C GLY A 418 22.57 0.06 0.98
N THR A 419 23.80 0.11 1.51
CA THR A 419 24.18 -0.67 2.70
C THR A 419 23.53 -0.17 4.01
N TYR A 420 22.84 0.97 3.98
CA TYR A 420 22.20 1.56 5.16
C TYR A 420 20.71 1.27 5.24
N VAL A 421 20.15 0.45 4.36
CA VAL A 421 18.77 -0.02 4.54
C VAL A 421 18.70 -0.86 5.83
N PRO A 422 17.91 -0.46 6.85
CA PRO A 422 17.89 -1.11 8.15
C PRO A 422 17.45 -2.58 8.06
N ASP A 423 18.03 -3.44 8.90
CA ASP A 423 17.49 -4.79 9.12
C ASP A 423 16.21 -4.74 9.96
N TYR A 424 15.37 -5.77 9.88
CA TYR A 424 14.06 -5.85 10.56
C TYR A 424 14.08 -5.50 12.06
N ASN A 425 15.08 -6.00 12.79
CA ASN A 425 15.22 -5.77 14.24
C ASN A 425 16.03 -4.51 14.57
N SER A 426 16.33 -3.68 13.56
CA SER A 426 17.16 -2.50 13.77
C SER A 426 16.38 -1.43 14.52
N ASP A 427 17.03 -0.85 15.53
CA ASP A 427 16.53 0.35 16.19
C ASP A 427 16.82 1.56 15.29
N VAL A 428 15.83 1.96 14.49
CA VAL A 428 15.89 3.16 13.65
C VAL A 428 15.45 4.36 14.48
N GLN A 429 16.29 5.39 14.51
CA GLN A 429 16.02 6.62 15.23
C GLN A 429 16.23 7.82 14.31
N ILE A 430 15.15 8.55 14.04
CA ILE A 430 15.19 9.75 13.21
C ILE A 430 14.88 10.97 14.07
N TYR A 431 15.86 11.86 14.19
CA TYR A 431 15.72 13.11 14.94
C TYR A 431 15.66 14.30 13.99
N TYR A 432 14.69 15.19 14.18
CA TYR A 432 14.56 16.41 13.37
C TYR A 432 13.83 17.52 14.14
N ARG A 433 14.01 18.76 13.69
CA ARG A 433 13.21 19.92 14.13
C ARG A 433 12.00 20.05 13.20
N PRO A 434 10.74 20.02 13.68
CA PRO A 434 9.59 20.27 12.81
C PRO A 434 9.54 21.75 12.38
N LEU A 435 9.24 21.99 11.11
CA LEU A 435 8.92 23.31 10.56
C LEU A 435 7.43 23.64 10.76
N GLU A 436 6.56 22.65 10.56
CA GLU A 436 5.10 22.74 10.67
C GLU A 436 4.54 21.45 11.28
N GLY A 437 3.34 21.51 11.86
CA GLY A 437 2.73 20.41 12.63
C GLY A 437 2.76 20.64 14.15
N ASN A 438 1.72 20.22 14.86
CA ASN A 438 1.63 20.39 16.31
C ASN A 438 2.59 19.41 17.01
N PRO A 439 3.56 19.90 17.81
CA PRO A 439 4.21 19.03 18.78
C PRO A 439 3.14 18.36 19.64
N ARG A 440 3.24 17.04 19.86
CA ARG A 440 2.32 16.35 20.78
C ARG A 440 2.18 17.20 22.05
N THR A 441 0.94 17.36 22.49
CA THR A 441 0.65 18.02 23.77
C THR A 441 1.27 17.20 24.90
N LEU A 442 2.12 17.84 25.71
CA LEU A 442 2.62 17.31 26.99
C LEU A 442 1.46 16.68 27.81
N PRO A 443 1.67 15.58 28.55
CA PRO A 443 2.83 15.36 29.42
C PRO A 443 3.54 14.03 29.13
N PHE A 444 4.77 14.10 28.64
CA PHE A 444 5.71 12.98 28.68
C PHE A 444 6.45 12.99 30.02
#